data_AF-A0A6P1KFG8-F1
#
_entry.id   AF-A0A6P1KFG8-F1
#
_cell.length_a   1.000
_cell.length_b   1.000
_cell.length_c   1.000
_cell.angle_alpha   90.00
_cell.angle_beta   90.00
_cell.angle_gamma   90.00
#
_symmetry.space_group_name_H-M   'P 1'
#
loop_
_entity.id
_entity.type
_entity.pdbx_description
1 polymer ?
#
loop_
_entity_poly.entity_id
_entity_poly.type
_entity_poly.pdbx_seq_one_letter_code
_entity_poly.pdbx_strand_id
1 'polypeptide(L)'
;MGVTTILTVGVSSTLLYLGLNQKNLSQITIFTCLVVWGLAVSGIFVGFQTWVLKLADKEVFPASAIYVSCFNLAIGLGAILGAWGVAQFPISQLYLYAGLIIAGSILLILLIPSNNR
;
A
#
# COMPACT_ATOMS: atom_id res chain seq x y z
N MET A 1 3.54 -14.38 -0.95
CA MET A 1 2.31 -13.58 -1.05
C MET A 1 1.54 -13.42 0.25
N GLY A 2 1.28 -14.48 1.03
CA GLY A 2 0.38 -14.40 2.19
C GLY A 2 0.65 -13.23 3.15
N VAL A 3 1.90 -13.00 3.54
CA VAL A 3 2.28 -11.87 4.40
C VAL A 3 1.98 -10.52 3.74
N THR A 4 2.39 -10.31 2.49
CA THR A 4 2.11 -9.06 1.75
C THR A 4 0.61 -8.78 1.65
N THR A 5 -0.21 -9.80 1.40
CA THR A 5 -1.67 -9.67 1.38
C THR A 5 -2.24 -9.25 2.73
N ILE A 6 -1.77 -9.86 3.83
CA ILE A 6 -2.19 -9.49 5.20
C ILE A 6 -1.82 -8.04 5.49
N LEU A 7 -0.62 -7.61 5.11
CA LEU A 7 -0.18 -6.22 5.31
C LEU A 7 -1.04 -5.25 4.49
N THR A 8 -1.38 -5.58 3.24
CA THR A 8 -2.28 -4.76 2.41
C THR A 8 -3.67 -4.62 3.02
N VAL A 9 -4.22 -5.71 3.59
CA VAL A 9 -5.47 -5.66 4.36
C VAL A 9 -5.33 -4.75 5.57
N GLY A 10 -4.21 -4.84 6.29
CA GLY A 10 -3.89 -3.96 7.42
C GLY A 10 -3.92 -2.48 7.04
N VAL A 11 -3.21 -2.10 5.97
CA VAL A 11 -3.19 -0.72 5.46
C VAL A 11 -4.60 -0.23 5.10
N SER A 12 -5.33 -1.03 4.30
CA SER A 12 -6.70 -0.68 3.88
C SER A 12 -7.62 -0.51 5.08
N SER A 13 -7.61 -1.45 6.01
CA SER A 13 -8.46 -1.43 7.21
C SER A 13 -8.17 -0.22 8.09
N THR A 14 -6.89 0.14 8.27
CA THR A 14 -6.51 1.35 9.03
C THR A 14 -7.06 2.62 8.38
N LEU A 15 -6.92 2.77 7.06
CA LEU A 15 -7.40 3.95 6.35
C LEU A 15 -8.93 4.05 6.36
N LEU A 16 -9.62 2.93 6.11
CA LEU A 16 -11.09 2.89 6.20
C LEU A 16 -11.57 3.24 7.62
N TYR A 17 -10.90 2.72 8.65
CA TYR A 17 -11.24 3.04 10.04
C TYR A 17 -11.09 4.53 10.35
N LEU A 18 -9.97 5.15 9.94
CA LEU A 18 -9.72 6.60 10.10
C LEU A 18 -10.75 7.45 9.33
N GLY A 19 -11.13 7.02 8.13
CA GLY A 19 -12.14 7.68 7.32
C GLY A 19 -13.54 7.64 7.94
N LEU A 20 -13.96 6.47 8.43
CA LEU A 20 -15.31 6.26 8.98
C LEU A 20 -15.51 6.88 10.38
N ASN A 21 -14.45 6.97 11.20
CA ASN A 21 -14.56 7.33 12.63
C ASN A 21 -14.07 8.73 12.98
N GLN A 22 -13.91 9.64 12.00
CA GLN A 22 -13.25 10.95 12.18
C GLN A 22 -13.70 11.75 13.41
N LYS A 23 -14.98 11.70 13.79
CA LYS A 23 -15.54 12.47 14.92
C LYS A 23 -15.13 11.95 16.31
N ASN A 24 -14.69 10.69 16.41
CA ASN A 24 -14.46 9.99 17.68
C ASN A 24 -13.00 9.49 17.82
N LEU A 25 -12.06 10.04 17.07
CA LEU A 25 -10.66 9.62 17.13
C LEU A 25 -9.93 10.28 18.30
N SER A 26 -9.49 9.46 19.26
CA SER A 26 -8.54 9.91 20.28
C SER A 26 -7.13 10.04 19.68
N GLN A 27 -6.28 10.87 20.29
CA GLN A 27 -4.88 11.01 19.87
C GLN A 27 -4.12 9.67 19.94
N ILE A 28 -4.42 8.85 20.94
CA ILE A 28 -3.84 7.51 21.09
C ILE A 28 -4.24 6.62 19.91
N THR A 29 -5.52 6.64 19.53
CA THR A 29 -6.03 5.87 18.39
C THR A 29 -5.34 6.28 17.10
N ILE A 30 -5.20 7.59 16.84
CA ILE A 30 -4.50 8.10 15.66
C ILE A 30 -3.05 7.61 15.65
N PHE A 31 -2.35 7.73 16.78
CA PHE A 31 -0.97 7.26 16.90
C PHE A 31 -0.85 5.76 16.62
N THR A 32 -1.70 4.94 17.23
CA THR A 32 -1.73 3.48 16.98
C THR A 32 -2.00 3.18 15.51
N CYS A 33 -2.96 3.85 14.88
CA CYS A 33 -3.23 3.71 13.46
C CYS A 33 -2.01 4.07 12.60
N LEU A 34 -1.30 5.16 12.91
CA LEU A 34 -0.08 5.55 12.18
C LEU A 34 1.04 4.52 12.32
N VAL A 35 1.22 3.94 13.51
CA VAL A 35 2.20 2.88 13.74
C VAL A 35 1.85 1.64 12.92
N VAL A 36 0.59 1.18 12.99
CA VAL A 36 0.12 -0.01 12.25
C VAL A 36 0.24 0.22 10.74
N TRP A 37 -0.19 1.38 10.26
CA TRP A 37 -0.07 1.76 8.86
C TRP A 37 1.38 1.78 8.40
N GLY A 38 2.28 2.41 9.16
CA GLY A 38 3.70 2.52 8.79
C GLY A 38 4.41 1.16 8.75
N LEU A 39 4.15 0.30 9.75
CA LEU A 39 4.67 -1.07 9.77
C LEU A 39 4.15 -1.90 8.58
N ALA A 40 2.86 -1.76 8.26
CA ALA A 40 2.27 -2.50 7.16
C ALA A 40 2.80 -2.03 5.79
N VAL A 41 2.85 -0.71 5.54
CA VAL A 41 3.37 -0.16 4.29
C VAL A 41 4.84 -0.53 4.06
N SER A 42 5.68 -0.42 5.09
CA SER A 42 7.10 -0.81 4.98
C SER A 42 7.28 -2.28 4.64
N GLY A 43 6.52 -3.18 5.28
CA GLY A 43 6.56 -4.60 4.96
C GLY A 43 6.04 -4.94 3.56
N ILE A 44 5.07 -4.17 3.02
CA ILE A 44 4.61 -4.31 1.64
C ILE A 44 5.74 -4.00 0.66
N PHE A 45 6.46 -2.89 0.85
CA PHE A 45 7.55 -2.47 -0.04
C PHE A 45 8.70 -3.48 -0.08
N VAL A 46 9.15 -3.93 1.09
CA VAL A 46 10.21 -4.95 1.19
C VAL A 46 9.73 -6.28 0.64
N GLY A 47 8.47 -6.66 0.92
CA GLY A 47 7.87 -7.91 0.45
C GLY A 47 7.83 -8.00 -1.07
N PHE A 48 7.35 -6.95 -1.76
CA PHE A 48 7.31 -6.92 -3.22
C PHE A 48 8.69 -6.91 -3.84
N GLN A 49 9.61 -6.09 -3.32
CA GLN A 49 10.98 -6.06 -3.83
C GLN A 49 11.65 -7.42 -3.72
N THR A 50 11.58 -8.05 -2.54
CA THR A 50 12.16 -9.37 -2.30
C THR A 50 11.55 -10.42 -3.23
N TRP A 51 10.24 -10.36 -3.47
CA TRP A 51 9.54 -11.29 -4.33
C TRP A 51 9.95 -11.15 -5.80
N VAL A 52 10.03 -9.92 -6.33
CA VAL A 52 10.47 -9.65 -7.71
C VAL A 52 11.90 -10.15 -7.94
N LEU A 53 12.82 -9.87 -7.02
CA LEU A 53 14.21 -10.30 -7.14
C LEU A 53 14.34 -11.83 -7.08
N LYS A 54 13.54 -12.51 -6.24
CA LYS A 54 13.49 -13.98 -6.20
C LYS A 54 12.97 -14.60 -7.50
N LEU A 55 12.01 -13.94 -8.15
CA LEU A 55 11.43 -14.43 -9.40
C LEU A 55 12.39 -14.26 -10.59
N ALA A 56 13.27 -13.27 -10.53
CA ALA A 56 14.23 -12.96 -11.57
C ALA A 56 15.39 -13.96 -11.67
N ASP A 57 15.63 -14.79 -10.64
CA ASP A 57 16.70 -15.78 -10.53
C ASP A 57 18.09 -15.23 -10.94
N LYS A 58 18.48 -15.38 -12.21
CA LYS A 58 19.78 -14.90 -12.74
C LYS A 58 19.75 -13.44 -13.21
N GLU A 59 18.59 -12.91 -13.57
CA GLU A 59 18.41 -11.57 -14.16
C GLU A 59 18.00 -10.52 -13.12
N VAL A 60 18.61 -10.58 -11.93
CA VAL A 60 18.26 -9.74 -10.78
C VAL A 60 18.47 -8.24 -11.06
N PHE A 61 19.54 -7.89 -11.77
CA PHE A 61 19.88 -6.48 -12.02
C PHE A 61 18.88 -5.80 -12.96
N PRO A 62 18.54 -6.34 -14.15
CA PRO A 62 17.46 -5.81 -14.98
C PRO A 62 16.10 -5.78 -14.27
N ALA A 63 15.74 -6.83 -13.52
CA ALA A 63 14.47 -6.89 -12.81
C ALA A 63 14.35 -5.81 -11.72
N SER A 64 15.44 -5.57 -10.98
CA SER A 64 15.51 -4.50 -9.98
C SER A 64 15.32 -3.11 -10.61
N ALA A 65 15.98 -2.85 -11.74
CA ALA A 65 15.86 -1.58 -12.45
C ALA A 65 14.40 -1.31 -12.86
N ILE A 66 13.73 -2.30 -13.47
CA ILE A 66 12.31 -2.18 -13.85
C ILE A 66 11.44 -1.98 -12.60
N TYR A 67 11.66 -2.76 -11.54
CA TYR A 67 10.91 -2.64 -10.30
C TYR A 67 11.00 -1.22 -9.70
N VAL A 68 12.22 -0.70 -9.56
CA VAL A 68 12.47 0.63 -8.99
C VAL A 68 11.88 1.73 -9.88
N SER A 69 11.99 1.62 -11.21
CA SER A 69 11.37 2.55 -12.15
C SER A 69 9.84 2.57 -12.01
N CYS A 70 9.19 1.40 -11.99
CA CYS A 70 7.74 1.31 -11.80
C CYS A 70 7.31 1.84 -10.42
N PHE A 71 8.07 1.53 -9.37
CA PHE A 71 7.78 1.96 -8.01
C PHE A 71 7.84 3.50 -7.87
N ASN A 72 8.90 4.12 -8.37
CA ASN A 72 9.06 5.58 -8.35
C ASN A 72 8.00 6.28 -9.20
N LEU A 73 7.65 5.71 -10.36
CA LEU A 73 6.56 6.22 -11.19
C LEU A 73 5.23 6.20 -10.43
N ALA A 74 4.92 5.08 -9.77
CA ALA A 74 3.69 4.94 -8.99
C ALA A 74 3.64 5.94 -7.81
N ILE A 75 4.75 6.16 -7.11
CA ILE A 75 4.84 7.18 -6.05
C ILE A 75 4.61 8.57 -6.64
N GLY A 76 5.25 8.90 -7.77
CA GLY A 76 5.09 10.19 -8.43
C GLY A 76 3.64 10.46 -8.85
N LEU A 77 2.99 9.49 -9.48
CA LEU A 77 1.56 9.58 -9.84
C LEU A 77 0.68 9.68 -8.59
N GLY A 78 0.95 8.89 -7.56
CA GLY A 78 0.24 8.94 -6.29
C GLY A 78 0.36 10.30 -5.61
N ALA A 79 1.53 10.93 -5.66
CA ALA A 79 1.75 12.27 -5.11
C ALA A 79 1.00 13.35 -5.90
N ILE A 80 1.00 13.28 -7.24
CA ILE A 80 0.25 14.22 -8.10
C ILE A 80 -1.26 14.10 -7.84
N LEU A 81 -1.80 12.88 -7.90
CA LEU A 81 -3.22 12.62 -7.66
C LEU A 81 -3.61 12.93 -6.22
N GLY A 82 -2.72 12.64 -5.26
CA GLY A 82 -2.91 12.94 -3.85
C GLY A 82 -2.93 14.44 -3.57
N ALA A 83 -2.02 15.21 -4.16
CA ALA A 83 -2.00 16.66 -4.03
C ALA A 83 -3.27 17.31 -4.60
N TRP A 84 -3.71 16.85 -5.78
CA TRP A 84 -5.01 17.26 -6.32
C TRP A 84 -6.17 16.86 -5.39
N GLY A 85 -6.19 15.63 -4.89
CA GLY A 85 -7.24 15.13 -4.00
C GLY A 85 -7.35 15.94 -2.71
N VAL A 86 -6.22 16.28 -2.07
CA VAL A 86 -6.16 17.12 -0.86
C VAL A 86 -6.78 18.50 -1.09
N ALA A 87 -6.68 19.03 -2.31
CA ALA A 87 -7.29 20.31 -2.66
C ALA A 87 -8.82 20.23 -2.90
N GLN A 88 -9.37 19.05 -3.17
CA GLN A 88 -10.77 18.89 -3.58
C GLN A 88 -11.67 18.22 -2.52
N PHE A 89 -11.11 17.37 -1.66
CA PHE A 89 -11.90 16.51 -0.77
C PHE A 89 -11.56 16.70 0.72
N PRO A 90 -12.55 16.53 1.62
CA PRO A 90 -12.28 16.43 3.05
C PRO A 90 -11.38 15.23 3.38
N ILE A 91 -10.56 15.37 4.42
CA ILE A 91 -9.58 14.35 4.82
C ILE A 91 -10.20 12.96 5.10
N SER A 92 -11.42 12.91 5.65
CA SER A 92 -12.14 11.64 5.86
C SER A 92 -12.42 10.91 4.53
N GLN A 93 -12.86 11.63 3.50
CA GLN A 93 -13.10 11.03 2.18
C GLN A 93 -11.81 10.56 1.53
N LEU A 94 -10.71 11.31 1.70
CA LEU A 94 -9.39 10.89 1.21
C LEU A 94 -8.95 9.56 1.82
N TYR A 95 -9.12 9.38 3.13
CA TYR A 95 -8.83 8.11 3.79
C TYR A 95 -9.72 6.96 3.27
N LEU A 96 -11.01 7.22 3.03
CA LEU A 96 -11.91 6.21 2.47
C LEU A 96 -11.50 5.81 1.04
N TYR A 97 -11.25 6.79 0.16
CA TYR A 97 -10.82 6.52 -1.21
C TYR A 97 -9.49 5.77 -1.24
N ALA A 98 -8.49 6.21 -0.47
CA ALA A 98 -7.21 5.52 -0.36
C ALA A 98 -7.39 4.09 0.17
N GLY A 99 -8.21 3.90 1.22
CA GLY A 99 -8.52 2.59 1.78
C GLY A 99 -9.19 1.64 0.77
N LEU A 100 -10.15 2.14 -0.02
CA LEU A 100 -10.84 1.38 -1.07
C LEU A 100 -9.94 1.05 -2.26
N ILE A 101 -9.10 1.98 -2.71
CA ILE A 101 -8.14 1.74 -3.80
C ILE A 101 -7.14 0.65 -3.37
N ILE A 102 -6.64 0.72 -2.13
CA ILE A 102 -5.73 -0.31 -1.59
C ILE A 102 -6.46 -1.64 -1.41
N ALA A 103 -7.72 -1.65 -0.97
CA ALA A 103 -8.53 -2.87 -0.93
C ALA A 103 -8.66 -3.51 -2.32
N GLY A 104 -8.96 -2.70 -3.34
CA GLY A 104 -9.05 -3.16 -4.73
C GLY A 104 -7.74 -3.77 -5.24
N SER A 105 -6.59 -3.24 -4.81
CA SER A 105 -5.29 -3.79 -5.18
C SER A 105 -5.06 -5.23 -4.70
N ILE A 106 -5.78 -5.69 -3.69
CA ILE A 106 -5.70 -7.09 -3.22
C ILE A 106 -6.10 -8.05 -4.34
N LEU A 107 -7.07 -7.70 -5.18
CA LEU A 107 -7.44 -8.51 -6.34
C LEU A 107 -6.26 -8.72 -7.28
N LEU A 108 -5.46 -7.66 -7.52
CA LEU A 108 -4.25 -7.76 -8.34
C LEU A 108 -3.21 -8.68 -7.71
N ILE A 109 -3.03 -8.62 -6.39
CA ILE A 109 -2.10 -9.50 -5.66
C ILE A 109 -2.54 -10.96 -5.75
N LEU A 110 -3.85 -11.23 -5.67
CA LEU A 110 -4.41 -12.59 -5.74
C LEU A 110 -4.32 -13.20 -7.14
N LEU A 111 -4.31 -12.39 -8.20
CA LEU A 111 -4.15 -12.85 -9.59
C LEU A 111 -2.73 -13.29 -9.92
N ILE A 112 -1.74 -12.85 -9.15
CA ILE A 112 -0.35 -13.23 -9.37
C ILE A 112 -0.15 -14.70 -8.97
N PRO A 113 0.36 -15.57 -9.86
CA PRO A 113 0.63 -16.95 -9.52
C PRO A 113 1.75 -17.06 -8.47
N SER A 114 1.47 -17.62 -7.29
CA SER A 114 2.51 -18.05 -6.36
C SER A 114 2.99 -19.44 -6.77
N ASN A 115 3.83 -19.52 -7.81
CA ASN A 115 4.42 -20.80 -8.16
C ASN A 115 5.42 -21.17 -7.04
N ASN A 116 5.07 -22.16 -6.22
CA ASN A 116 6.00 -22.77 -5.27
C ASN A 116 7.05 -23.53 -6.09
N ARG A 117 8.17 -22.89 -6.38
CA ARG A 117 9.41 -23.58 -6.71
C ARG A 117 10.30 -23.53 -5.48
#